data_AF-A0A7G8TCG3-F1
#
_entry.id   AF-A0A7G8TCG3-F1
#
_cell.length_a   1.000
_cell.length_b   1.000
_cell.length_c   1.000
_cell.angle_alpha   90.00
_cell.angle_beta   90.00
_cell.angle_gamma   90.00
#
_symmetry.space_group_name_H-M   'P 1'
#
loop_
_entity.id
_entity.type
_entity.pdbx_description
1 polymer ?
#
loop_
_entity_poly.entity_id
_entity_poly.type
_entity_poly.pdbx_seq_one_letter_code
_entity_poly.pdbx_strand_id
1 'polypeptide(L)' 'MMLWNKIKKSINRSLEKMAKENKKEFGDGIPDCCKMNRQGGNKPGNR' A
#
# COMPACT_ATOMS: atom_id res chain seq x y z
N MET A 1 19.01 25.87 3.21
CA MET A 1 19.34 24.44 2.99
C MET A 1 18.81 23.46 4.05
N MET A 2 18.58 23.84 5.32
CA MET A 2 18.08 22.88 6.34
C MET A 2 16.58 22.53 6.26
N LEU A 3 15.72 23.45 5.79
CA LEU A 3 14.28 23.24 5.74
C LEU A 3 13.88 22.15 4.74
N TRP A 4 14.48 22.17 3.54
CA TRP A 4 14.29 21.14 2.51
C TRP A 4 14.69 19.75 2.99
N ASN A 5 15.78 19.63 3.77
CA ASN A 5 16.19 18.35 4.36
C ASN A 5 15.18 17.83 5.39
N LYS A 6 14.56 18.73 6.18
CA LYS A 6 13.49 18.36 7.12
C LYS A 6 12.23 17.89 6.38
N ILE A 7 11.84 18.58 5.31
CA ILE A 7 10.70 18.20 4.46
C ILE A 7 10.94 16.82 3.83
N LYS A 8 12.11 16.62 3.20
CA LYS A 8 12.48 15.34 2.60
C LYS A 8 12.45 14.19 3.62
N LYS A 9 12.93 14.42 4.84
CA LYS A 9 12.91 13.43 5.92
C LYS A 9 11.49 13.10 6.38
N SER A 10 10.61 14.09 6.45
CA SER A 10 9.19 13.89 6.78
C SER A 10 8.48 13.07 5.70
N ILE A 11 8.68 13.44 4.43
CA ILE A 11 8.12 12.74 3.27
C ILE A 11 8.59 11.28 3.24
N ASN A 12 9.90 11.04 3.39
CA ASN A 12 10.44 9.67 3.42
C ASN A 12 9.80 8.83 4.53
N ARG A 13 9.64 9.38 5.74
CA ARG A 13 8.98 8.67 6.85
C ARG A 13 7.53 8.32 6.53
N SER A 14 6.81 9.22 5.84
CA SER A 14 5.43 8.96 5.41
C SER A 14 5.37 7.87 4.34
N LEU A 15 6.27 7.92 3.35
CA LEU A 15 6.39 6.88 2.31
C LEU A 15 6.74 5.51 2.90
N GLU A 16 7.64 5.45 3.89
CA GLU A 16 7.97 4.20 4.57
C GLU A 16 6.77 3.61 5.33
N LYS A 17 5.93 4.44 5.95
CA LYS A 17 4.68 3.98 6.58
C LYS A 17 3.70 3.43 5.56
N MET A 18 3.46 4.17 4.48
CA MET A 18 2.58 3.72 3.39
C MET A 18 3.08 2.43 2.74
N ALA A 19 4.39 2.30 2.52
CA ALA A 19 4.97 1.08 1.97
C ALA A 19 4.77 -0.14 2.90
N LYS A 20 4.89 0.05 4.23
CA LYS A 20 4.61 -1.01 5.21
C LYS A 20 3.14 -1.40 5.23
N GLU A 21 2.23 -0.44 5.17
CA GLU A 21 0.79 -0.71 5.12
C GLU A 21 0.41 -1.40 3.81
N ASN A 22 0.91 -0.93 2.66
CA ASN A 22 0.70 -1.57 1.37
C ASN A 22 1.26 -2.99 1.35
N LYS A 23 2.44 -3.23 1.94
CA LYS A 23 2.99 -4.58 2.05
C LYS A 23 2.15 -5.48 2.95
N LYS A 24 1.52 -4.95 3.99
CA LYS A 24 0.60 -5.71 4.84
C LYS A 24 -0.67 -6.11 4.09
N GLU A 25 -1.23 -5.21 3.29
CA GLU A 25 -2.48 -5.43 2.55
C GLU A 25 -2.28 -6.25 1.26
N PHE A 26 -1.16 -6.05 0.54
CA PHE A 26 -0.94 -6.61 -0.79
C PHE A 26 0.24 -7.58 -0.87
N GLY A 27 1.06 -7.70 0.18
CA GLY A 27 2.27 -8.51 0.21
C GLY A 27 3.49 -7.82 -0.41
N ASP A 28 4.58 -8.57 -0.59
CA ASP A 28 5.86 -8.09 -1.16
C ASP A 28 5.86 -7.93 -2.68
N GLY A 29 4.78 -8.33 -3.35
CA GLY A 29 4.67 -8.34 -4.82
C GLY A 29 3.97 -7.12 -5.39
N ILE A 30 4.10 -6.94 -6.71
CA ILE A 30 3.22 -6.03 -7.43
C ILE A 30 1.78 -6.53 -7.25
N PRO A 31 0.84 -5.70 -6.79
CA PRO A 31 -0.55 -6.10 -6.63
C PRO A 31 -1.10 -6.57 -7.99
N ASP A 32 -1.51 -7.83 -8.02
CA ASP A 32 -2.11 -8.45 -9.20
C ASP A 32 -3.62 -8.16 -9.17
N CYS A 33 -4.07 -7.32 -10.10
CA CYS A 33 -5.48 -6.93 -10.24
C CYS A 33 -6.42 -8.15 -10.35
N CYS A 34 -5.99 -9.22 -11.02
CA CYS A 34 -6.78 -10.44 -11.13
C CYS A 34 -6.88 -11.17 -9.77
N LYS A 35 -5.80 -11.20 -8.97
CA LYS A 35 -5.84 -11.74 -7.60
C LYS A 35 -6.71 -10.90 -6.67
N MET A 36 -6.64 -9.58 -6.78
CA MET A 36 -7.44 -8.67 -5.95
C MET A 36 -8.94 -8.78 -6.26
N ASN A 37 -9.32 -8.84 -7.55
CA ASN A 37 -10.71 -9.05 -7.95
C ASN A 37 -11.25 -10.43 -7.54
N ARG A 38 -10.40 -11.46 -7.53
CA ARG A 38 -10.77 -12.80 -7.03
C ARG A 38 -10.98 -12.83 -5.52
N GLN A 39 -10.19 -12.08 -4.74
CA GLN A 39 -10.39 -11.98 -3.28
C GLN A 39 -11.67 -11.21 -2.92
N GLY A 40 -12.05 -10.19 -3.70
CA GLY A 40 -13.31 -9.47 -3.54
C GLY A 40 -14.56 -10.24 -3.98
N GLY A 41 -14.40 -11.25 -4.84
CA GLY A 41 -15.49 -12.08 -5.39
C GLY A 41 -15.97 -13.22 -4.48
N ASN A 42 -15.35 -13.40 -3.29
CA ASN A 42 -15.75 -14.41 -2.31
C ASN A 42 -16.57 -13.82 -1.15
N LYS A 43 -17.29 -12.71 -1.38
CA LYS A 43 -18.56 -12.53 -0.68
C LYS A 43 -19.52 -13.51 -1.33
N PRO A 44 -20.14 -14.46 -0.62
CA PRO A 44 -21.23 -15.23 -1.20
C PRO A 44 -22.27 -14.22 -1.67
N GLY A 45 -22.31 -14.02 -2.99
CA GLY A 45 -23.42 -13.37 -3.64
C GLY A 45 -24.61 -14.25 -3.31
N ASN A 46 -25.45 -13.77 -2.40
CA ASN A 46 -26.80 -14.24 -2.25
C ASN A 46 -27.50 -13.99 -3.60
N ARG A 47 -27.41 -14.97 -4.51
CA ARG A 47 -28.18 -15.06 -5.74
C ARG A 47 -28.67 -16.49 -5.87
#